data_AF-A0A9P4SI17-F1
#
_entry.id   AF-A0A9P4SI17-F1
#
_cell.length_a   1.000
_cell.length_b   1.000
_cell.length_c   1.000
_cell.angle_alpha   90.00
_cell.angle_beta   90.00
_cell.angle_gamma   90.00
#
_symmetry.space_group_name_H-M   'P 1'
#
loop_
_entity.id
_entity.type
_entity.pdbx_description
1 polymer ?
#
loop_
_entity_poly.entity_id
_entity_poly.type
_entity_poly.pdbx_seq_one_letter_code
_entity_poly.pdbx_strand_id
1 'polypeptide(L)' 'HFENCVDVIRNRLMCTADSQLVTFRWIEKVSGPYPFFDTKRVCHDYEALLEWTEVRKA' A
#
# COMPACT_ATOMS: atom_id res chain seq x y z
N HIS A 1 -15.90 -21.97 7.69
CA HIS A 1 -15.98 -20.63 8.33
C HIS A 1 -14.60 -20.00 8.41
N PHE A 2 -13.63 -20.64 9.08
CA PHE A 2 -12.24 -20.15 9.15
C PHE A 2 -11.63 -19.84 7.76
N GLU A 3 -11.69 -20.80 6.82
CA GLU A 3 -11.15 -20.62 5.46
C GLU A 3 -11.70 -19.38 4.76
N ASN A 4 -13.02 -19.16 4.80
CA ASN A 4 -13.64 -17.98 4.20
C ASN A 4 -13.14 -16.67 4.82
N CYS A 5 -12.92 -16.63 6.15
CA CYS A 5 -12.37 -15.46 6.80
C CYS A 5 -10.94 -15.17 6.31
N VAL A 6 -10.12 -16.22 6.19
CA VAL A 6 -8.75 -16.11 5.67
C VAL A 6 -8.75 -15.64 4.21
N ASP A 7 -9.64 -16.18 3.39
CA ASP A 7 -9.77 -15.79 1.98
C ASP A 7 -10.18 -14.32 1.81
N VAL A 8 -11.11 -13.83 2.64
CA VAL A 8 -11.51 -12.42 2.61
C VAL A 8 -10.33 -11.50 2.98
N ILE A 9 -9.54 -11.86 3.98
CA ILE A 9 -8.35 -11.09 4.37
C ILE A 9 -7.32 -11.13 3.25
N ARG A 10 -7.03 -12.32 2.70
CA ARG A 10 -6.10 -12.50 1.57
C ARG A 10 -6.51 -11.63 0.39
N ASN A 11 -7.77 -11.71 -0.04
CA ASN A 11 -8.28 -10.93 -1.17
C ASN A 11 -8.18 -9.42 -0.90
N ARG A 12 -8.46 -8.96 0.33
CA ARG A 12 -8.30 -7.55 0.67
C ARG A 12 -6.85 -7.10 0.54
N LEU A 13 -5.90 -7.88 1.09
CA LEU A 13 -4.47 -7.56 1.04
C LEU A 13 -3.96 -7.50 -0.41
N MET A 14 -4.37 -8.44 -1.25
CA MET A 14 -4.01 -8.45 -2.67
C MET A 14 -4.56 -7.23 -3.41
N CYS A 15 -5.86 -6.92 -3.24
CA CYS A 15 -6.51 -5.82 -3.94
C CYS A 15 -6.02 -4.42 -3.51
N THR A 16 -5.50 -4.29 -2.29
CA THR A 16 -5.00 -3.00 -1.78
C THR A 16 -3.47 -2.93 -1.72
N ALA A 17 -2.77 -3.91 -2.31
CA ALA A 17 -1.32 -3.86 -2.44
C ALA A 17 -0.91 -2.67 -3.30
N ASP A 18 0.09 -1.91 -2.83
CA ASP A 18 0.50 -0.67 -3.46
C ASP A 18 1.99 -0.43 -3.21
N SER A 19 2.70 0.06 -4.22
CA SER A 19 4.11 0.47 -4.17
C SER A 19 4.30 1.99 -4.18
N GLN A 20 3.20 2.76 -4.11
CA GLN A 20 3.24 4.22 -4.08
C GLN A 20 3.97 4.78 -2.86
N LEU A 21 4.66 5.89 -3.10
CA LEU A 21 5.34 6.65 -2.06
C LEU A 21 4.36 7.59 -1.36
N VAL A 22 4.33 7.53 -0.03
CA VAL A 22 3.71 8.58 0.78
C VAL A 22 4.65 9.78 0.80
N THR A 23 4.22 10.87 0.15
CA THR A 23 4.97 12.13 0.17
C THR A 23 4.60 12.93 1.41
N PHE A 24 5.44 13.90 1.75
CA PHE A 24 5.21 14.77 2.87
C PHE A 24 5.22 16.23 2.42
N ARG A 25 4.34 17.04 3.01
CA ARG A 25 4.25 18.48 2.74
C ARG A 25 4.21 19.26 4.06
N TRP A 26 4.73 20.48 4.01
CA TRP A 26 4.59 21.43 5.11
C TRP A 26 3.20 22.07 5.06
N ILE A 27 2.51 22.13 6.19
CA ILE A 27 1.20 22.80 6.31
C ILE A 27 1.24 23.76 7.49
N GLU A 28 0.48 24.85 7.40
CA GLU A 28 0.44 25.86 8.45
C GLU A 28 -0.01 25.25 9.79
N LYS A 29 0.57 25.75 10.88
CA LYS A 29 0.21 25.39 12.28
C LYS A 29 0.49 23.93 12.67
N VAL A 30 1.18 23.14 11.84
CA VAL A 30 1.67 21.80 12.19
C VAL A 30 3.18 21.82 12.29
N SER A 31 3.72 21.36 13.42
CA SER A 31 5.16 21.20 13.59
C SER A 31 5.64 19.97 12.82
N GLY A 32 6.35 20.19 11.72
CA GLY A 32 6.97 19.12 10.94
C GLY A 32 6.25 18.80 9.62
N PRO A 33 6.87 17.93 8.81
CA PRO A 33 6.28 17.46 7.56
C PRO A 33 5.02 16.62 7.82
N TYR A 34 3.90 16.99 7.21
CA TYR A 34 2.63 16.26 7.30
C TYR A 34 2.50 15.27 6.15
N PRO A 35 2.13 13.99 6.40
CA PRO A 35 1.99 12.99 5.36
C PRO A 35 0.82 13.32 4.43
N PHE A 36 1.06 13.26 3.12
CA PHE A 36 0.06 13.50 2.10
C PHE A 36 -0.48 12.16 1.60
N PHE A 37 -1.65 11.76 2.14
CA PHE A 37 -2.31 10.49 1.84
C PHE A 37 -3.24 10.52 0.62
N ASP A 38 -3.38 11.68 -0.02
CA ASP A 38 -4.17 11.84 -1.25
C ASP A 38 -3.34 11.38 -2.46
N THR A 39 -2.90 10.13 -2.41
CA THR A 39 -2.29 9.45 -3.54
C THR A 39 -3.38 8.79 -4.36
N LYS A 40 -3.29 8.92 -5.69
CA LYS A 40 -4.25 8.29 -6.60
C LYS A 40 -4.05 6.79 -6.57
N ARG A 41 -4.85 6.08 -5.76
CA ARG A 41 -4.86 4.61 -5.73
C ARG A 41 -5.26 4.08 -7.11
N VAL A 42 -4.45 3.18 -7.64
CA VAL A 42 -4.73 2.45 -8.87
C VAL A 42 -4.57 0.96 -8.60
N CYS A 43 -5.32 0.13 -9.33
CA CYS A 43 -5.15 -1.32 -9.23
C CYS A 43 -3.82 -1.70 -9.87
N HIS A 44 -3.01 -2.46 -9.14
CA HIS A 44 -1.76 -3.02 -9.62
C HIS A 44 -1.88 -4.54 -9.77
N ASP A 45 -1.09 -5.11 -10.67
CA ASP A 45 -0.88 -6.56 -10.76
C ASP A 45 -0.13 -7.01 -9.50
N TYR A 46 -0.78 -7.87 -8.69
CA TYR A 46 -0.27 -8.28 -7.40
C TYR A 46 0.97 -9.17 -7.54
N GLU A 47 0.97 -10.08 -8.50
CA GLU A 47 2.07 -10.98 -8.79
C GLU A 47 3.31 -10.21 -9.24
N ALA A 48 3.14 -9.19 -10.09
CA ALA A 48 4.23 -8.32 -10.50
C ALA A 48 4.82 -7.51 -9.32
N LEU A 49 3.98 -7.04 -8.39
CA LEU A 49 4.44 -6.36 -7.17
C LEU A 49 5.23 -7.30 -6.25
N LEU A 50 4.80 -8.55 -6.12
CA LEU A 50 5.52 -9.56 -5.35
C LEU A 50 6.90 -9.83 -5.96
N GLU A 51 6.98 -10.09 -7.27
CA GLU A 51 8.25 -10.33 -7.97
C GLU A 51 9.21 -9.14 -7.78
N TRP A 52 8.71 -7.92 -7.95
CA TRP A 52 9.49 -6.70 -7.73
C TRP A 52 10.08 -6.61 -6.31
N THR A 53 9.31 -7.05 -5.31
CA THR A 53 9.69 -7.04 -3.90
C THR A 53 10.72 -8.13 -3.59
N GLU A 54 10.55 -9.36 -4.09
CA GLU A 54 11.47 -10.48 -3.84
C GLU A 54 12.89 -10.16 -4.34
N VAL A 55 13.02 -9.53 -5.51
CA VAL A 55 14.32 -9.09 -6.06
C VAL A 55 15.01 -8.04 -5.18
N ARG A 56 14.27 -7.37 -4.29
CA ARG A 56 14.73 -6.26 -3.44
C ARG A 56 14.66 -6.56 -1.94
N LYS A 57 14.34 -7.79 -1.54
CA LYS A 57 14.38 -8.20 -0.13
C LYS A 57 15.82 -8.11 0.39
N ALA A 58 16.00 -7.36 1.47
CA ALA A 58 17.27 -7.17 2.18
C ALA A 58 17.66 -8.40 2.99
#